data_AF-A0A7Y5BK43-F1
#
_entry.id   AF-A0A7Y5BK43-F1
#
_cell.length_a   1.000
_cell.length_b   1.000
_cell.length_c   1.000
_cell.angle_alpha   90.00
_cell.angle_beta   90.00
_cell.angle_gamma   90.00
#
_symmetry.space_group_name_H-M   'P 1'
#
loop_
_entity.id
_entity.type
_entity.pdbx_description
1 polymer ?
#
loop_
_entity_poly.entity_id
_entity_poly.type
_entity_poly.pdbx_seq_one_letter_code
_entity_poly.pdbx_strand_id
1 'polypeptide(L)'
;MLQKINDLTHQIKSTDSERLLNYIALLPLFFNWLIIFSMKGISENCKKSCLRSGVFSSIFFILLLISFLFSLVPIVGPYIGSAIHTAAVLLYLGLSGFFIYAVKKEKNVKIHYIDKFVYKLEEILQ
;
A
#
# COMPACT_ATOMS: atom_id res chain seq x y z
N MET A 1 -8.71 6.92 40.16
CA MET A 1 -7.84 7.86 39.40
C MET A 1 -6.71 7.11 38.68
N LEU A 2 -5.93 6.27 39.37
CA LEU A 2 -4.91 5.38 38.78
C LEU A 2 -5.43 4.46 37.66
N GLN A 3 -6.62 3.88 37.81
CA GLN A 3 -7.20 2.98 36.80
C GLN A 3 -7.53 3.70 35.48
N LYS A 4 -7.99 4.96 35.57
CA LYS A 4 -8.28 5.82 34.42
C LYS A 4 -7.01 6.26 33.69
N ILE A 5 -5.91 6.44 34.43
CA ILE A 5 -4.58 6.74 33.87
C ILE A 5 -4.02 5.50 33.16
N ASN A 6 -4.22 4.31 33.72
CA ASN A 6 -3.79 3.05 33.10
C ASN A 6 -4.57 2.77 31.80
N ASP A 7 -5.89 3.01 31.80
CA ASP A 7 -6.73 2.89 30.60
C ASP A 7 -6.33 3.91 29.51
N LEU A 8 -6.06 5.16 29.89
CA LEU A 8 -5.54 6.18 28.97
C LEU A 8 -4.19 5.79 28.37
N THR A 9 -3.29 5.25 29.19
CA THR A 9 -1.98 4.80 28.74
C THR A 9 -2.10 3.60 27.79
N HIS A 10 -3.03 2.68 28.05
CA HIS A 10 -3.29 1.54 27.19
C HIS A 10 -3.95 1.94 25.85
N GLN A 11 -4.85 2.93 25.87
CA GLN A 11 -5.46 3.50 24.66
C GLN A 11 -4.45 4.28 23.82
N ILE A 12 -3.57 5.08 24.44
CA ILE A 12 -2.52 5.82 23.72
C ILE A 12 -1.56 4.81 23.07
N LYS A 13 -1.16 3.77 23.80
CA LYS A 13 -0.29 2.71 23.27
C LYS A 13 -0.95 1.89 22.15
N SER A 14 -2.25 1.62 22.24
CA SER A 14 -2.98 0.93 21.16
C SER A 14 -3.14 1.82 19.93
N THR A 15 -3.39 3.12 20.12
CA THR A 15 -3.55 4.10 19.03
C THR A 15 -2.25 4.32 18.26
N ASP A 16 -1.12 4.40 18.97
CA ASP A 16 0.19 4.49 18.33
C ASP A 16 0.57 3.20 17.60
N SER A 17 0.23 2.04 18.17
CA SER A 17 0.39 0.74 17.48
C SER A 17 -0.47 0.65 16.21
N GLU A 18 -1.73 1.08 16.24
CA GLU A 18 -2.59 1.10 15.05
C GLU A 18 -2.11 2.09 14.00
N ARG A 19 -1.60 3.26 14.42
CA ARG A 19 -0.97 4.22 13.51
C ARG A 19 0.28 3.64 12.87
N LEU A 20 1.16 3.00 13.64
CA LEU A 20 2.33 2.28 13.13
C LEU A 20 1.94 1.17 12.17
N LEU A 21 0.91 0.39 12.50
CA LEU A 21 0.39 -0.66 11.64
C LEU A 21 -0.16 -0.10 10.33
N ASN A 22 -0.86 1.04 10.38
CA ASN A 22 -1.31 1.74 9.19
C ASN A 22 -0.14 2.30 8.37
N TYR A 23 0.88 2.87 9.01
CA TYR A 23 2.08 3.31 8.32
C TYR A 23 2.73 2.14 7.59
N ILE A 24 2.95 1.01 8.27
CA ILE A 24 3.53 -0.20 7.68
C ILE A 24 2.61 -0.72 6.56
N ALA A 25 1.30 -0.85 6.77
CA ALA A 25 0.33 -1.27 5.77
C ALA A 25 0.36 -0.42 4.49
N LEU A 26 0.53 0.90 4.63
CA LEU A 26 0.62 1.85 3.53
C LEU A 26 2.00 1.90 2.87
N LEU A 27 3.05 1.36 3.50
CA LEU A 27 4.31 1.10 2.82
C LEU A 27 4.08 -0.05 1.83
N PRO A 28 4.05 0.20 0.51
CA PRO A 28 3.99 -0.86 -0.49
C PRO A 28 5.24 -1.73 -0.42
N LEU A 29 6.33 -1.19 0.14
CA LEU A 29 7.70 -1.67 0.09
C LEU A 29 7.93 -3.18 0.36
N PHE A 30 7.06 -3.91 1.05
CA PHE A 30 7.31 -5.30 1.46
C PHE A 30 6.09 -6.21 1.51
N PHE A 31 5.24 -6.21 0.50
CA PHE A 31 4.06 -7.10 0.50
C PHE A 31 3.17 -6.90 1.74
N ASN A 32 3.11 -5.69 2.31
CA ASN A 32 2.35 -5.45 3.55
C ASN A 32 0.83 -5.68 3.37
N TRP A 33 0.35 -5.77 2.14
CA TRP A 33 -0.98 -6.28 1.81
C TRP A 33 -1.20 -7.74 2.27
N LEU A 34 -0.16 -8.54 2.44
CA LEU A 34 -0.22 -9.90 3.00
C LEU A 34 -0.62 -9.92 4.48
N ILE A 35 -0.49 -8.79 5.19
CA ILE A 35 -0.92 -8.68 6.58
C ILE A 35 -2.42 -8.98 6.72
N ILE A 36 -3.23 -8.68 5.68
CA ILE A 36 -4.66 -9.06 5.61
C ILE A 36 -4.87 -10.56 5.81
N PHE A 37 -3.98 -11.40 5.28
CA PHE A 37 -4.10 -12.85 5.40
C PHE A 37 -3.50 -13.38 6.72
N SER A 38 -2.58 -12.64 7.33
CA SER A 38 -1.83 -13.09 8.51
C SER A 38 -2.46 -12.72 9.85
N MET A 39 -3.25 -11.64 9.94
CA MET A 39 -3.79 -11.17 11.23
C MET A 39 -5.33 -11.20 11.24
N LYS A 40 -5.92 -12.02 12.11
CA LYS A 40 -7.36 -11.98 12.41
C LYS A 40 -7.64 -10.84 13.38
N GLY A 41 -8.60 -9.96 13.05
CA GLY A 41 -9.02 -8.84 13.90
C GLY A 41 -8.45 -7.47 13.56
N ILE A 42 -8.00 -7.25 12.32
CA ILE A 42 -7.51 -5.94 11.84
C ILE A 42 -8.66 -4.92 11.74
N SER A 43 -8.40 -3.66 12.09
CA SER A 43 -9.34 -2.54 11.92
C SER A 43 -9.69 -2.27 10.45
N GLU A 44 -10.92 -1.83 10.16
CA GLU A 44 -11.37 -1.59 8.78
C GLU A 44 -10.45 -0.62 7.99
N ASN A 45 -9.93 0.42 8.67
CA ASN A 45 -9.01 1.37 8.04
C ASN A 45 -7.68 0.74 7.62
N CYS A 46 -7.17 -0.20 8.42
CA CYS A 46 -5.95 -0.93 8.10
C CYS A 46 -6.20 -1.92 6.97
N LYS A 47 -7.37 -2.59 6.93
CA LYS A 47 -7.78 -3.46 5.82
C LYS A 47 -7.82 -2.67 4.49
N LYS A 48 -8.45 -1.50 4.47
CA LYS A 48 -8.49 -0.61 3.29
C LYS A 48 -7.10 -0.18 2.84
N SER A 49 -6.25 0.18 3.78
CA SER A 49 -4.86 0.60 3.52
C SER A 49 -4.03 -0.54 2.92
N CYS A 50 -4.14 -1.75 3.47
CA CYS A 50 -3.50 -2.95 2.95
C CYS A 50 -4.01 -3.32 1.55
N LEU A 51 -5.33 -3.23 1.29
CA LEU A 51 -5.88 -3.48 -0.05
C LEU A 51 -5.34 -2.48 -1.07
N ARG A 52 -5.26 -1.20 -0.68
CA ARG A 52 -4.67 -0.15 -1.52
C ARG A 52 -3.22 -0.47 -1.88
N SER A 53 -2.44 -0.86 -0.88
CA SER A 53 -1.05 -1.32 -1.04
C SER A 53 -0.94 -2.54 -1.98
N GLY A 54 -1.89 -3.48 -1.88
CA GLY A 54 -1.99 -4.64 -2.77
C GLY A 54 -2.25 -4.25 -4.22
N VAL A 55 -3.19 -3.33 -4.48
CA VAL A 55 -3.46 -2.81 -5.83
C VAL A 55 -2.22 -2.16 -6.44
N PHE A 56 -1.51 -1.32 -5.68
CA PHE A 56 -0.29 -0.68 -6.17
C PHE A 56 0.83 -1.68 -6.44
N SER A 57 0.99 -2.67 -5.57
CA SER A 57 1.95 -3.75 -5.76
C SER A 57 1.65 -4.55 -7.03
N SER A 58 0.38 -4.88 -7.28
CA SER A 58 -0.05 -5.56 -8.50
C SER A 58 0.24 -4.75 -9.76
N ILE A 59 -0.02 -3.44 -9.75
CA ILE A 59 0.30 -2.55 -10.88
C ILE A 59 1.81 -2.55 -11.14
N PHE A 60 2.63 -2.49 -10.08
CA PHE A 60 4.09 -2.55 -10.21
C PHE A 60 4.56 -3.87 -10.83
N PHE A 61 4.06 -5.02 -10.36
CA PHE A 61 4.41 -6.31 -10.95
C PHE A 61 3.96 -6.47 -12.40
N ILE A 62 2.78 -5.95 -12.76
CA ILE A 62 2.31 -5.93 -14.15
C ILE A 62 3.26 -5.11 -15.03
N LEU A 63 3.70 -3.93 -14.57
CA LEU A 63 4.65 -3.10 -15.31
C LEU A 63 6.03 -3.77 -15.44
N LEU A 64 6.49 -4.48 -14.40
CA LEU A 64 7.71 -5.29 -14.48
C LEU A 64 7.58 -6.42 -15.51
N LEU A 65 6.45 -7.12 -15.52
CA LEU A 65 6.19 -8.18 -16.50
C LEU A 65 6.17 -7.61 -17.92
N ILE A 66 5.51 -6.47 -18.12
CA ILE A 66 5.48 -5.76 -19.41
C ILE A 66 6.90 -5.35 -19.82
N SER A 67 7.67 -4.76 -18.90
CA SER A 67 9.07 -4.40 -19.14
C SER A 67 9.90 -5.60 -19.59
N PHE A 68 9.76 -6.74 -18.91
CA PHE A 68 10.43 -7.99 -19.27
C PHE A 68 10.03 -8.45 -20.68
N LEU A 69 8.73 -8.48 -20.99
CA LEU A 69 8.23 -8.89 -22.32
C LEU A 69 8.77 -7.99 -23.44
N PHE A 70 8.81 -6.66 -23.22
CA PHE A 70 9.39 -5.74 -24.19
C PHE A 70 10.90 -5.94 -24.35
N SER A 71 11.62 -6.28 -23.27
CA SER A 71 13.07 -6.56 -23.33
C SER A 71 13.43 -7.73 -24.25
N LEU A 72 12.49 -8.66 -24.48
CA LEU A 72 12.69 -9.80 -25.39
C LEU A 72 12.68 -9.40 -26.87
N VAL A 73 12.21 -8.19 -27.21
CA VAL A 73 12.20 -7.71 -28.59
C VAL A 73 13.63 -7.30 -28.99
N PRO A 74 14.20 -7.87 -30.07
CA PRO A 74 15.56 -7.53 -30.46
C PRO A 74 15.69 -6.04 -30.84
N ILE A 75 16.88 -5.48 -30.60
CA ILE A 75 17.30 -4.12 -30.94
C ILE A 75 16.59 -3.04 -30.11
N VAL A 76 15.26 -2.87 -30.23
CA VAL A 76 14.53 -1.76 -29.59
C VAL A 76 13.99 -2.15 -28.21
N GLY A 77 13.79 -3.44 -27.97
CA GLY A 77 13.19 -3.97 -26.75
C GLY A 77 13.92 -3.62 -25.46
N PRO A 78 15.26 -3.74 -25.35
CA PRO A 78 15.99 -3.40 -24.14
C PRO A 78 15.80 -1.94 -23.70
N TYR A 79 15.72 -1.00 -24.66
CA TYR A 79 15.51 0.42 -24.37
C TYR A 79 14.10 0.69 -23.83
N ILE A 80 13.09 0.13 -24.50
CA ILE A 80 11.68 0.26 -24.08
C ILE A 80 11.48 -0.43 -22.74
N GLY A 81 11.99 -1.65 -22.59
CA GLY A 81 11.95 -2.42 -21.35
C GLY A 81 12.58 -1.64 -20.19
N SER A 82 13.77 -1.07 -20.37
CA SER A 82 14.44 -0.27 -19.34
C SER A 82 13.69 1.02 -18.99
N ALA A 83 13.06 1.68 -19.96
CA ALA A 83 12.24 2.86 -19.72
C ALA A 83 11.00 2.52 -18.89
N ILE A 84 10.28 1.45 -19.26
CA ILE A 84 9.11 0.96 -18.52
C ILE A 84 9.53 0.51 -17.11
N HIS A 85 10.66 -0.18 -16.97
CA HIS A 85 11.17 -0.60 -15.67
C HIS A 85 11.43 0.59 -14.76
N THR A 86 12.15 1.59 -15.26
CA THR A 86 12.45 2.82 -14.52
C THR A 86 11.17 3.55 -14.12
N ALA A 87 10.20 3.66 -15.04
CA ALA A 87 8.91 4.27 -14.76
C ALA A 87 8.13 3.52 -13.67
N ALA A 88 8.15 2.19 -13.70
CA ALA A 88 7.52 1.34 -12.69
C ALA A 88 8.14 1.57 -11.30
N VAL A 89 9.48 1.59 -11.22
CA VAL A 89 10.23 1.83 -9.99
C VAL A 89 9.94 3.23 -9.44
N LEU A 90 9.95 4.26 -10.30
CA LEU A 90 9.65 5.64 -9.92
C LEU A 90 8.21 5.82 -9.45
N LEU A 91 7.23 5.22 -10.14
CA LEU A 91 5.84 5.22 -9.70
C LEU A 91 5.72 4.54 -8.34
N TYR A 92 6.32 3.36 -8.19
CA TYR A 92 6.24 2.60 -6.95
C TYR A 92 6.84 3.34 -5.76
N LEU A 93 8.07 3.86 -5.87
CA LEU A 93 8.73 4.66 -4.84
C LEU A 93 8.03 6.00 -4.58
N GLY A 94 7.63 6.70 -5.65
CA GLY A 94 6.97 8.00 -5.57
C GLY A 94 5.61 7.93 -4.89
N LEU A 95 4.77 6.97 -5.27
CA LEU A 95 3.48 6.73 -4.61
C LEU A 95 3.68 6.26 -3.17
N SER A 96 4.65 5.38 -2.90
CA SER A 96 4.99 4.97 -1.52
C SER A 96 5.31 6.19 -0.64
N GLY A 97 6.23 7.04 -1.09
CA GLY A 97 6.60 8.26 -0.36
C GLY A 97 5.44 9.23 -0.20
N PHE A 98 4.62 9.40 -1.25
CA PHE A 98 3.44 10.25 -1.22
C PHE A 98 2.40 9.77 -0.20
N PHE A 99 2.13 8.46 -0.13
CA PHE A 99 1.20 7.90 0.86
C PHE A 99 1.71 8.03 2.28
N ILE A 100 3.01 7.76 2.53
CA ILE A 100 3.62 7.96 3.85
C ILE A 100 3.48 9.42 4.29
N TYR A 101 3.79 10.35 3.39
CA TYR A 101 3.67 11.78 3.66
C TYR A 101 2.23 12.20 3.95
N ALA A 102 1.27 11.71 3.16
CA ALA A 102 -0.14 12.00 3.34
C ALA A 102 -0.68 11.52 4.69
N VAL A 103 -0.34 10.29 5.09
CA VAL A 103 -0.75 9.72 6.37
C VAL A 103 -0.12 10.51 7.52
N LYS A 104 1.17 10.87 7.41
CA LYS A 104 1.86 11.71 8.41
C LYS A 104 1.21 13.08 8.59
N LYS A 105 0.58 13.61 7.53
CA LYS A 105 -0.15 14.89 7.54
C LYS A 105 -1.64 14.73 7.84
N GLU A 106 -2.10 13.53 8.19
CA GLU A 106 -3.52 13.17 8.37
C GLU A 106 -4.41 13.62 7.19
N LYS A 107 -3.80 13.73 6.00
CA LYS A 107 -4.51 14.12 4.78
C LYS A 107 -5.10 12.88 4.14
N ASN A 108 -6.42 12.88 4.01
CA ASN A 108 -7.14 11.88 3.22
C ASN A 108 -6.80 12.06 1.73
N VAL A 109 -5.85 11.27 1.25
CA VAL A 109 -5.58 11.15 -0.18
C VAL A 109 -6.63 10.26 -0.79
N LYS A 110 -7.59 10.88 -1.48
CA LYS A 110 -8.57 10.18 -2.32
C LYS A 110 -8.00 10.07 -3.73
N ILE A 111 -7.70 8.85 -4.16
CA ILE A 111 -7.36 8.54 -5.54
C ILE A 111 -8.56 7.81 -6.11
N HIS A 112 -9.47 8.58 -6.71
CA HIS A 112 -10.81 8.12 -7.09
C HIS A 112 -10.81 6.77 -7.84
N TYR A 113 -9.85 6.56 -8.75
CA TYR A 113 -9.72 5.32 -9.51
C TYR A 113 -9.25 4.12 -8.68
N ILE A 114 -8.31 4.32 -7.77
CA ILE A 114 -7.80 3.26 -6.89
C ILE A 114 -8.87 2.90 -5.86
N ASP A 115 -9.58 3.89 -5.33
CA ASP A 115 -10.62 3.68 -4.32
C ASP A 115 -11.79 2.86 -4.89
N LYS A 116 -12.15 3.08 -6.16
CA LYS A 116 -13.15 2.26 -6.85
C LYS A 116 -12.71 0.80 -7.02
N PHE A 117 -11.42 0.56 -7.28
CA PHE A 117 -10.85 -0.78 -7.36
C PHE A 117 -10.80 -1.47 -6.00
N VAL A 118 -10.40 -0.74 -4.96
CA VAL A 118 -10.38 -1.25 -3.57
C VAL A 118 -11.80 -1.62 -3.14
N TYR A 119 -12.80 -0.78 -3.43
CA TYR A 119 -14.19 -1.08 -3.09
C TYR A 119 -14.70 -2.38 -3.75
N LYS A 120 -14.41 -2.56 -5.04
CA LYS A 120 -14.73 -3.83 -5.74
C LYS A 120 -14.00 -5.03 -5.14
N LEU A 121 -12.75 -4.86 -4.71
CA LEU A 121 -11.99 -5.93 -4.06
C LEU A 121 -12.56 -6.26 -2.68
N GLU A 122 -13.03 -5.26 -1.92
CA GLU A 122 -13.71 -5.50 -0.64
C GLU A 122 -15.00 -6.33 -0.82
N GLU A 123 -15.78 -6.05 -1.86
CA GLU A 123 -17.01 -6.78 -2.20
C GLU A 123 -16.76 -8.25 -2.56
N ILE A 124 -15.62 -8.55 -3.18
CA ILE A 124 -15.22 -9.93 -3.55
C ILE A 124 -14.65 -10.71 -2.33
N LEU A 125 -14.09 -9.99 -1.34
CA LEU A 125 -13.42 -10.59 -0.17
C LEU A 125 -14.32 -10.68 1.08
N GLN A 126 -15.60 -10.33 1.00
CA GLN A 126 -16.62 -10.56 2.02
C GLN A 126 -17.29 -11.93 1.84
#